data_AF-R0KRX2-F1
#
_entry.id   AF-R0KRX2-F1
#
_cell.length_a   1.000
_cell.length_b   1.000
_cell.length_c   1.000
_cell.angle_alpha   90.00
_cell.angle_beta   90.00
_cell.angle_gamma   90.00
#
_symmetry.space_group_name_H-M   'P 1'
#
loop_
_entity.id
_entity.type
_entity.pdbx_description
1 polymer ?
#
loop_
_entity_poly.entity_id
_entity_poly.type
_entity_poly.pdbx_seq_one_letter_code
_entity_poly.pdbx_strand_id
1 'polypeptide(L)'
;MENKSFLLKRLEKALILRESLNKTLDQIKEEFINTESHVRTLLPLLYKSKPGLQLNKQNTFPFVPSPHITDFPFFARNSKYILALYNTGLPMKCIIPNPLPLVIYTNGYHSKRMYYKHKCHKDKDDNYIFYTCITRVVNNRLMFEIKTDDGLYILDNKLGAHETMLGLFKRKYEFEDIEDFFGLSSREIIDFIKLKFENK
;
A
#
# COMPACT_ATOMS: atom_id res chain seq x y z
N MET A 1 -52.46 16.44 -16.54
CA MET A 1 -51.30 15.81 -17.21
C MET A 1 -50.04 16.49 -16.68
N GLU A 2 -49.49 16.00 -15.58
CA GLU A 2 -48.21 16.52 -15.07
C GLU A 2 -47.09 16.20 -16.05
N ASN A 3 -46.31 17.24 -16.35
CA ASN A 3 -45.40 17.34 -17.48
C ASN A 3 -44.31 16.27 -17.42
N LYS A 4 -44.33 15.33 -18.37
CA LYS A 4 -43.29 14.32 -18.60
C LYS A 4 -41.87 14.91 -18.63
N SER A 5 -41.75 16.16 -19.13
CA SER A 5 -40.53 16.97 -19.13
C SER A 5 -40.01 17.34 -17.73
N PHE A 6 -40.91 17.63 -16.78
CA PHE A 6 -40.54 17.97 -15.40
C PHE A 6 -40.03 16.74 -14.64
N LEU A 7 -40.66 15.58 -14.85
CA LEU A 7 -40.23 14.31 -14.27
C LEU A 7 -38.85 13.89 -14.80
N LEU A 8 -38.61 14.02 -16.12
CA LEU A 8 -37.30 13.75 -16.73
C LEU A 8 -36.19 14.62 -16.13
N LYS A 9 -36.43 15.93 -15.99
CA LYS A 9 -35.46 16.84 -15.36
C LYS A 9 -35.15 16.52 -13.89
N ARG A 10 -36.14 16.04 -13.12
CA ARG A 10 -35.89 15.58 -11.74
C ARG A 10 -35.06 14.29 -11.72
N LEU A 11 -35.30 13.39 -12.66
CA LEU A 11 -34.62 12.10 -12.75
C LEU A 11 -33.15 12.27 -13.16
N GLU A 12 -32.86 13.16 -14.12
CA GLU A 12 -31.49 13.55 -14.49
C GLU A 12 -30.73 14.17 -13.31
N LYS A 13 -31.36 15.11 -12.59
CA LYS A 13 -30.74 15.71 -11.40
C LYS A 13 -30.45 14.67 -10.32
N ALA A 14 -31.35 13.72 -10.09
CA ALA A 14 -31.14 12.65 -9.12
C ALA A 14 -29.99 11.70 -9.51
N LEU A 15 -29.84 11.40 -10.80
CA LEU A 15 -28.74 10.58 -11.31
C LEU A 15 -27.38 11.26 -11.14
N ILE A 16 -27.27 12.53 -11.50
CA ILE A 16 -26.04 13.33 -11.32
C ILE A 16 -25.66 13.38 -9.83
N LEU A 17 -26.64 13.58 -8.96
CA LEU A 17 -26.42 13.66 -7.51
C LEU A 17 -25.98 12.31 -6.93
N ARG A 18 -26.52 11.20 -7.44
CA ARG A 18 -26.09 9.83 -7.09
C ARG A 18 -24.65 9.57 -7.52
N GLU A 19 -24.28 9.94 -8.74
CA GLU A 19 -22.90 9.79 -9.23
C GLU A 19 -21.90 10.60 -8.40
N SER A 20 -22.26 11.84 -8.05
CA SER A 20 -21.46 12.68 -7.17
C SER A 20 -21.29 12.05 -5.79
N LEU A 21 -22.37 11.55 -5.18
CA LEU A 21 -22.33 10.89 -3.87
C LEU A 21 -21.48 9.63 -3.89
N ASN A 22 -21.55 8.81 -4.95
CA ASN A 22 -20.71 7.63 -5.10
C ASN A 22 -19.23 8.00 -5.15
N LYS A 23 -18.88 9.05 -5.92
CA LYS A 23 -17.50 9.53 -6.00
C LYS A 23 -16.97 10.00 -4.64
N THR A 24 -17.78 10.73 -3.88
CA THR A 24 -17.43 11.16 -2.52
C THR A 24 -17.30 9.96 -1.57
N LEU A 25 -18.20 8.98 -1.67
CA LEU A 25 -18.11 7.74 -0.89
C LEU A 25 -16.83 6.97 -1.16
N ASP A 26 -16.40 6.88 -2.41
CA ASP A 26 -15.18 6.18 -2.77
C ASP A 26 -13.94 6.93 -2.28
N GLN A 27 -13.94 8.28 -2.33
CA GLN A 27 -12.90 9.11 -1.72
C GLN A 27 -12.82 8.90 -0.20
N ILE A 28 -13.95 8.93 0.50
CA ILE A 28 -14.01 8.70 1.96
C ILE A 28 -13.52 7.30 2.31
N LYS A 29 -13.86 6.28 1.51
CA LYS A 29 -13.35 4.92 1.71
C LYS A 29 -11.84 4.86 1.54
N GLU A 30 -11.28 5.52 0.52
CA GLU A 30 -9.83 5.59 0.33
C GLU A 30 -9.13 6.31 1.51
N GLU A 31 -9.68 7.45 1.96
CA GLU A 31 -9.17 8.18 3.13
C GLU A 31 -9.25 7.36 4.42
N PHE A 32 -10.35 6.62 4.62
CA PHE A 32 -10.52 5.73 5.76
C PHE A 32 -9.50 4.59 5.75
N ILE A 33 -9.33 3.92 4.60
CA ILE A 33 -8.31 2.86 4.45
C ILE A 33 -6.92 3.41 4.71
N ASN A 34 -6.62 4.63 4.24
CA ASN A 34 -5.33 5.27 4.45
C ASN A 34 -5.11 5.60 5.93
N THR A 35 -6.11 6.19 6.59
CA THR A 35 -6.06 6.52 8.03
C THR A 35 -5.94 5.27 8.90
N GLU A 36 -6.71 4.23 8.58
CA GLU A 36 -6.63 2.94 9.26
C GLU A 36 -5.23 2.31 9.09
N SER A 37 -4.67 2.37 7.89
CA SER A 37 -3.29 1.91 7.64
C SER A 37 -2.27 2.67 8.50
N HIS A 38 -2.40 3.99 8.65
CA HIS A 38 -1.55 4.79 9.54
C HIS A 38 -1.69 4.37 11.00
N VAL A 39 -2.92 4.25 11.51
CA VAL A 39 -3.19 3.81 12.89
C VAL A 39 -2.64 2.41 13.15
N ARG A 40 -2.85 1.47 12.21
CA ARG A 40 -2.30 0.10 12.27
C ARG A 40 -0.78 0.06 12.16
N THR A 41 -0.13 1.07 11.56
CA THR A 41 1.34 1.22 11.57
C THR A 41 1.83 1.70 12.92
N LEU A 42 1.18 2.74 13.46
CA LEU A 42 1.62 3.46 14.65
C LEU A 42 1.40 2.67 15.94
N LEU A 43 0.31 1.90 16.07
CA LEU A 43 0.06 1.07 17.25
C LEU A 43 1.22 0.11 17.54
N PRO A 44 1.63 -0.80 16.64
CA PRO A 44 2.77 -1.68 16.89
C PRO A 44 4.10 -0.95 17.17
N LEU A 45 4.32 0.24 16.61
CA LEU A 45 5.51 1.05 16.90
C LEU A 45 5.49 1.62 18.32
N LEU A 46 4.34 2.09 18.79
CA LEU A 46 4.12 2.54 20.17
C LEU A 46 4.16 1.39 21.19
N TYR A 47 3.93 0.16 20.75
CA TYR A 47 3.96 -1.03 21.61
C TYR A 47 5.35 -1.66 21.64
N LYS A 48 6.16 -1.54 20.57
CA LYS A 48 7.60 -1.90 20.61
C LYS A 48 8.39 -1.09 21.64
N SER A 49 7.95 0.12 21.99
CA SER A 49 8.55 0.95 23.04
C SER A 49 8.08 0.60 24.47
N LYS A 50 7.13 -0.34 24.62
CA LYS A 50 6.68 -0.88 25.92
C LYS A 50 6.67 -2.42 25.89
N PRO A 51 7.76 -3.08 26.31
CA PRO A 51 7.79 -4.54 26.38
C PRO A 51 6.68 -5.02 27.35
N GLY A 52 5.68 -5.74 26.85
CA GLY A 52 4.65 -6.40 27.66
C GLY A 52 3.19 -6.17 27.25
N LEU A 53 2.87 -5.20 26.39
CA LEU A 53 1.51 -5.15 25.83
C LEU A 53 1.42 -6.03 24.57
N GLN A 54 0.75 -7.18 24.70
CA GLN A 54 0.19 -7.87 23.55
C GLN A 54 -1.17 -7.24 23.23
N LEU A 55 -1.36 -6.76 22.00
CA LEU A 55 -2.70 -6.39 21.54
C LEU A 55 -3.53 -7.68 21.45
N ASN A 56 -4.44 -7.86 22.42
CA ASN A 56 -5.45 -8.90 22.32
C ASN A 56 -6.26 -8.70 21.03
N LYS A 57 -6.35 -9.76 20.22
CA LYS A 57 -7.11 -9.86 18.96
C LYS A 57 -8.58 -9.40 19.04
N GLN A 58 -9.11 -9.14 20.24
CA GLN A 58 -10.54 -8.98 20.50
C GLN A 58 -11.12 -7.59 20.18
N ASN A 59 -10.31 -6.55 19.96
CA ASN A 59 -10.83 -5.18 19.80
C ASN A 59 -10.73 -4.58 18.40
N THR A 60 -10.32 -5.34 17.40
CA THR A 60 -10.43 -4.90 16.00
C THR A 60 -11.79 -5.31 15.46
N PHE A 61 -12.58 -4.31 15.05
CA PHE A 61 -13.92 -4.45 14.44
C PHE A 61 -13.98 -5.61 13.43
N PRO A 62 -15.14 -6.28 13.28
CA PRO A 62 -15.29 -7.44 12.42
C PRO A 62 -15.05 -7.05 10.96
N PHE A 63 -13.81 -7.23 10.52
CA PHE A 63 -13.44 -7.14 9.11
C PHE A 63 -13.88 -8.44 8.46
N VAL A 64 -14.55 -8.37 7.30
CA VAL A 64 -14.75 -9.55 6.46
C VAL A 64 -13.34 -10.05 6.09
N PRO A 65 -12.93 -11.25 6.52
CA PRO A 65 -11.56 -11.72 6.31
C PRO A 65 -11.32 -11.88 4.81
N SER A 66 -10.66 -10.90 4.20
CA SER A 66 -10.06 -11.09 2.88
C SER A 66 -8.77 -11.89 3.08
N PRO A 67 -8.60 -13.03 2.42
CA PRO A 67 -7.45 -13.91 2.67
C PRO A 67 -6.09 -13.26 2.38
N HIS A 68 -6.09 -12.15 1.64
CA HIS A 68 -4.91 -11.38 1.21
C HIS A 68 -4.55 -10.23 2.16
N ILE A 69 -5.49 -9.80 3.02
CA ILE A 69 -5.26 -8.79 4.04
C ILE A 69 -4.56 -9.46 5.22
N THR A 70 -3.52 -8.82 5.75
CA THR A 70 -2.87 -9.28 6.97
C THR A 70 -3.73 -8.88 8.18
N ASP A 71 -4.00 -9.82 9.08
CA ASP A 71 -4.75 -9.55 10.33
C ASP A 71 -4.04 -8.49 11.19
N PHE A 72 -2.72 -8.38 11.03
CA PHE A 72 -1.83 -7.40 11.64
C PHE A 72 -0.63 -7.14 10.70
N PRO A 73 -0.06 -5.92 10.64
CA PRO A 73 1.07 -5.68 9.75
C PRO A 73 2.22 -6.64 10.04
N PHE A 74 2.69 -7.34 9.00
CA PHE A 74 3.86 -8.20 9.10
C PHE A 74 5.11 -7.33 9.04
N PHE A 75 5.93 -7.36 10.10
CA PHE A 75 7.18 -6.61 10.17
C PHE A 75 8.36 -7.49 9.78
N ALA A 76 9.03 -7.15 8.67
CA ALA A 76 10.21 -7.88 8.23
C ALA A 76 11.37 -7.64 9.21
N ARG A 77 11.83 -8.69 9.90
CA ARG A 77 12.79 -8.59 11.01
C ARG A 77 14.19 -8.24 10.53
N ASN A 78 14.56 -8.70 9.34
CA ASN A 78 15.87 -8.47 8.74
C ASN A 78 15.92 -7.25 7.81
N SER A 79 14.97 -6.32 7.94
CA SER A 79 15.00 -5.07 7.19
C SER A 79 15.84 -4.03 7.93
N LYS A 80 16.86 -3.46 7.26
CA LYS A 80 17.64 -2.31 7.79
C LYS A 80 16.75 -1.14 8.20
N TYR A 81 15.58 -1.04 7.56
CA TYR A 81 14.57 -0.01 7.72
C TYR A 81 13.22 -0.67 7.99
N ILE A 82 12.45 -0.13 8.93
CA ILE A 82 11.13 -0.66 9.29
C ILE A 82 10.28 -0.85 8.02
N LEU A 83 9.89 -2.10 7.77
CA LEU A 83 9.00 -2.49 6.68
C LEU A 83 7.81 -3.24 7.28
N ALA A 84 6.60 -2.76 6.97
CA ALA A 84 5.33 -3.32 7.41
C ALA A 84 4.48 -3.72 6.19
N LEU A 85 4.05 -4.98 6.13
CA LEU A 85 3.20 -5.51 5.05
C LEU A 85 1.73 -5.60 5.49
N TYR A 86 0.85 -4.93 4.74
CA TYR A 86 -0.61 -4.83 5.00
C TYR A 86 -1.44 -5.75 4.12
N ASN A 87 -1.03 -5.94 2.87
CA ASN A 87 -1.76 -6.74 1.91
C ASN A 87 -0.77 -7.43 1.00
N THR A 88 -0.89 -8.75 0.86
CA THR A 88 -0.06 -9.52 -0.07
C THR A 88 -0.48 -9.31 -1.51
N GLY A 89 -1.69 -8.80 -1.77
CA GLY A 89 -2.29 -8.71 -3.11
C GLY A 89 -2.68 -10.07 -3.67
N LEU A 90 -3.10 -10.09 -4.94
CA LEU A 90 -3.40 -11.29 -5.73
C LEU A 90 -2.23 -11.62 -6.67
N PRO A 91 -1.66 -12.85 -6.64
CA PRO A 91 -0.56 -13.23 -7.50
C PRO A 91 -0.96 -13.10 -8.96
N MET A 92 -0.11 -12.40 -9.71
CA MET A 92 -0.24 -12.32 -11.15
C MET A 92 0.28 -13.63 -11.75
N LYS A 93 -0.42 -14.18 -12.75
CA LYS A 93 0.04 -15.34 -13.53
C LYS A 93 1.21 -14.97 -14.48
N CYS A 94 2.17 -14.18 -14.01
CA CYS A 94 3.38 -13.89 -14.77
C CYS A 94 4.40 -14.99 -14.53
N ILE A 95 4.44 -15.95 -15.46
CA ILE A 95 5.52 -16.92 -15.62
C ILE A 95 6.72 -16.13 -16.16
N ILE A 96 7.58 -15.62 -15.28
CA ILE A 96 8.93 -15.20 -15.68
C ILE A 96 9.83 -16.40 -15.35
N PRO A 97 10.36 -17.11 -16.35
CA PRO A 97 11.28 -18.22 -16.11
C PRO A 97 12.61 -17.61 -15.67
N ASN A 98 12.89 -17.62 -14.36
CA ASN A 98 14.22 -17.35 -13.84
C ASN A 98 14.52 -18.36 -12.72
N PRO A 99 15.71 -18.99 -12.68
CA PRO A 99 15.97 -20.16 -11.84
C PRO A 99 16.21 -19.83 -10.34
N LEU A 100 15.99 -18.58 -9.92
CA LEU A 100 16.10 -18.14 -8.54
C LEU A 100 14.76 -17.51 -8.12
N PRO A 101 14.34 -17.64 -6.85
CA PRO A 101 12.97 -17.30 -6.44
C PRO A 101 12.88 -15.80 -6.23
N LEU A 102 12.99 -14.96 -7.27
CA LEU A 102 13.37 -13.58 -6.99
C LEU A 102 12.22 -12.73 -6.44
N VAL A 103 11.02 -12.77 -7.00
CA VAL A 103 9.88 -11.98 -6.51
C VAL A 103 8.55 -12.63 -6.94
N ILE A 104 7.56 -12.64 -6.04
CA ILE A 104 6.16 -12.95 -6.39
C ILE A 104 5.42 -11.64 -6.61
N TYR A 105 5.18 -11.30 -7.88
CA TYR A 105 4.38 -10.13 -8.21
C TYR A 105 2.91 -10.38 -7.94
N THR A 106 2.32 -9.47 -7.20
CA THR A 106 0.90 -9.47 -6.92
C THR A 106 0.29 -8.13 -7.34
N ASN A 107 -0.99 -8.13 -7.67
CA ASN A 107 -1.78 -6.92 -7.85
C ASN A 107 -2.42 -6.55 -6.50
N GLY A 108 -2.22 -5.32 -6.03
CA GLY A 108 -2.70 -4.86 -4.74
C GLY A 108 -1.81 -5.24 -3.57
N TYR A 109 -0.52 -5.55 -3.81
CA TYR A 109 0.47 -5.56 -2.74
C TYR A 109 0.45 -4.21 -2.05
N HIS A 110 0.56 -4.19 -0.72
CA HIS A 110 0.60 -2.95 0.05
C HIS A 110 1.53 -3.11 1.23
N SER A 111 2.65 -2.38 1.22
CA SER A 111 3.55 -2.24 2.36
C SER A 111 3.79 -0.77 2.70
N LYS A 112 4.27 -0.51 3.91
CA LYS A 112 4.85 0.78 4.29
C LYS A 112 6.29 0.58 4.74
N ARG A 113 7.17 1.46 4.29
CA ARG A 113 8.57 1.46 4.71
C ARG A 113 8.95 2.82 5.29
N MET A 114 9.55 2.81 6.48
CA MET A 114 10.18 4.00 7.05
C MET A 114 11.57 4.17 6.45
N TYR A 115 11.80 5.20 5.64
CA TYR A 115 13.10 5.46 5.04
C TYR A 115 13.47 6.94 5.13
N TYR A 116 14.68 7.31 4.71
CA TYR A 116 15.11 8.71 4.74
C TYR A 116 14.14 9.62 3.99
N LYS A 117 13.96 10.84 4.48
CA LYS A 117 13.21 11.86 3.76
C LYS A 117 13.85 12.18 2.41
N HIS A 118 13.02 12.35 1.39
CA HIS A 118 13.46 12.84 0.09
C HIS A 118 13.85 14.32 0.15
N LYS A 119 14.66 14.76 -0.81
CA LYS A 119 15.25 16.11 -0.85
C LYS A 119 14.24 17.26 -0.84
N CYS A 120 13.00 17.00 -1.29
CA CYS A 120 11.92 17.98 -1.36
C CYS A 120 11.04 18.06 -0.10
N HIS A 121 11.32 17.25 0.94
CA HIS A 121 10.51 17.25 2.16
C HIS A 121 10.66 18.57 2.91
N LYS A 122 9.54 19.15 3.36
CA LYS A 122 9.49 20.50 3.96
C LYS A 122 10.02 20.54 5.40
N ASP A 123 9.68 19.53 6.21
CA ASP A 123 10.03 19.52 7.63
C ASP A 123 11.41 18.95 7.92
N LYS A 124 12.14 19.59 8.84
CA LYS A 124 13.54 19.28 9.18
C LYS A 124 13.72 18.49 10.49
N ASP A 125 12.66 18.29 11.27
CA ASP A 125 12.80 17.79 12.65
C ASP A 125 13.23 16.32 12.71
N ASP A 126 12.67 15.46 11.86
CA ASP A 126 13.08 14.06 11.70
C ASP A 126 13.79 13.79 10.37
N ASN A 127 14.67 12.78 10.32
CA ASN A 127 15.34 12.35 9.07
C ASN A 127 14.56 11.32 8.25
N TYR A 128 13.46 10.79 8.79
CA TYR A 128 12.71 9.67 8.21
C TYR A 128 11.27 10.05 7.90
N ILE A 129 10.68 9.36 6.93
CA ILE A 129 9.26 9.41 6.57
C ILE A 129 8.78 8.02 6.15
N PHE A 130 7.47 7.78 6.24
CA PHE A 130 6.85 6.57 5.70
C PHE A 130 6.57 6.70 4.20
N TYR A 131 7.04 5.72 3.47
CA TYR A 131 6.71 5.47 2.07
C TYR A 131 5.68 4.35 2.02
N THR A 132 4.50 4.66 1.50
CA THR A 132 3.46 3.70 1.16
C THR A 132 3.77 3.12 -0.21
N CYS A 133 3.98 1.81 -0.28
CA CYS A 133 4.40 1.08 -1.46
C CYS A 133 3.28 0.15 -1.91
N ILE A 134 2.73 0.38 -3.10
CA ILE A 134 1.59 -0.37 -3.63
C ILE A 134 1.92 -0.89 -5.03
N THR A 135 1.61 -2.15 -5.33
CA THR A 135 1.63 -2.63 -6.71
C THR A 135 0.23 -2.58 -7.30
N ARG A 136 0.11 -2.13 -8.55
CA ARG A 136 -1.17 -2.08 -9.27
C ARG A 136 -1.02 -2.59 -10.69
N VAL A 137 -2.07 -3.21 -11.22
CA VAL A 137 -2.17 -3.49 -12.65
C VAL A 137 -2.93 -2.35 -13.32
N VAL A 138 -2.25 -1.61 -14.19
CA VAL A 138 -2.82 -0.52 -15.00
C VAL A 138 -2.58 -0.85 -16.47
N ASN A 139 -3.64 -0.86 -17.30
CA ASN A 139 -3.55 -1.21 -18.72
C ASN A 139 -2.79 -2.53 -18.97
N ASN A 140 -3.09 -3.56 -18.16
CA ASN A 140 -2.45 -4.88 -18.21
C ASN A 140 -0.92 -4.87 -17.97
N ARG A 141 -0.40 -3.83 -17.31
CA ARG A 141 1.01 -3.72 -16.90
C ARG A 141 1.11 -3.54 -15.40
N LEU A 142 2.11 -4.17 -14.79
CA LEU A 142 2.42 -3.97 -13.38
C LEU A 142 3.09 -2.60 -13.18
N MET A 143 2.49 -1.80 -12.30
CA MET A 143 2.95 -0.48 -11.90
C MET A 143 3.27 -0.48 -10.41
N PHE A 144 4.31 0.26 -10.05
CA PHE A 144 4.75 0.53 -8.70
C PHE A 144 4.28 1.94 -8.32
N GLU A 145 3.45 2.00 -7.30
CA GLU A 145 2.94 3.23 -6.71
C GLU A 145 3.65 3.51 -5.39
N ILE A 146 4.17 4.72 -5.24
CA ILE A 146 4.83 5.18 -4.02
C ILE A 146 4.17 6.49 -3.59
N LYS A 147 3.75 6.54 -2.32
CA LYS A 147 3.11 7.70 -1.70
C LYS A 147 3.78 8.04 -0.37
N THR A 148 3.88 9.32 -0.04
CA THR A 148 4.26 9.78 1.30
C THR A 148 3.22 10.75 1.84
N ASP A 149 3.25 10.97 3.16
CA ASP A 149 2.28 11.83 3.85
C ASP A 149 2.44 13.33 3.49
N ASP A 150 3.62 13.73 3.02
CA ASP A 150 3.90 15.09 2.56
C ASP A 150 3.56 15.32 1.07
N GLY A 151 2.97 14.31 0.41
CA GLY A 151 2.38 14.44 -0.92
C GLY A 151 3.27 14.01 -2.08
N LEU A 152 4.42 13.35 -1.85
CA LEU A 152 5.14 12.68 -2.93
C LEU A 152 4.24 11.60 -3.52
N TYR A 153 4.19 11.54 -4.85
CA TYR A 153 3.48 10.52 -5.59
C TYR A 153 4.32 10.06 -6.78
N ILE A 154 4.53 8.75 -6.88
CA ILE A 154 5.20 8.09 -8.01
C ILE A 154 4.28 6.98 -8.47
N LEU A 155 4.04 6.87 -9.77
CA LEU A 155 3.36 5.74 -10.39
C LEU A 155 4.07 5.43 -11.70
N ASP A 156 4.85 4.36 -11.72
CA ASP A 156 5.62 3.98 -12.90
C ASP A 156 5.86 2.46 -12.95
N ASN A 157 6.45 1.97 -14.03
CA ASN A 157 6.97 0.61 -14.13
C ASN A 157 8.20 0.41 -13.22
N LYS A 158 8.70 -0.85 -13.13
CA LYS A 158 9.84 -1.22 -12.27
C LYS A 158 11.04 -0.27 -12.43
N LEU A 159 11.45 0.00 -13.67
CA LEU A 159 12.65 0.79 -13.97
C LEU A 159 12.43 2.28 -13.66
N GLY A 160 11.34 2.87 -14.17
CA GLY A 160 11.05 4.29 -13.97
C GLY A 160 10.84 4.64 -12.50
N ALA A 161 10.19 3.76 -11.72
CA ALA A 161 10.02 3.95 -10.29
C ALA A 161 11.37 3.89 -9.55
N HIS A 162 12.25 2.95 -9.92
CA HIS A 162 13.58 2.85 -9.33
C HIS A 162 14.45 4.08 -9.65
N GLU A 163 14.51 4.50 -10.91
CA GLU A 163 15.25 5.69 -11.34
C GLU A 163 14.75 6.96 -10.63
N THR A 164 13.44 7.11 -10.51
CA THR A 164 12.83 8.21 -9.76
C THR A 164 13.29 8.17 -8.30
N MET A 165 13.25 7.00 -7.66
CA MET A 165 13.71 6.83 -6.27
C MET A 165 15.20 7.15 -6.10
N LEU A 166 16.08 6.73 -7.02
CA LEU A 166 17.50 7.08 -6.99
C LEU A 166 17.71 8.61 -6.97
N GLY A 167 16.92 9.35 -7.75
CA GLY A 167 17.02 10.81 -7.86
C GLY A 167 16.42 11.60 -6.68
N LEU A 168 15.70 10.95 -5.77
CA LEU A 168 14.97 11.63 -4.69
C LEU A 168 15.81 11.90 -3.44
N PHE A 169 16.88 11.16 -3.21
CA PHE A 169 17.63 11.21 -1.95
C PHE A 169 18.95 11.98 -2.11
N LYS A 170 19.32 12.77 -1.09
CA LYS A 170 20.65 13.41 -1.02
C LYS A 170 21.74 12.40 -0.66
N ARG A 171 21.37 11.38 0.11
CA ARG A 171 22.24 10.25 0.48
C ARG A 171 22.16 9.18 -0.59
N LYS A 172 23.17 8.32 -0.66
CA LYS A 172 23.17 7.15 -1.53
C LYS A 172 21.92 6.31 -1.23
N TYR A 173 21.13 6.04 -2.26
CA TYR A 173 20.03 5.08 -2.19
C TYR A 173 20.61 3.69 -1.95
N GLU A 174 20.10 3.00 -0.94
CA GLU A 174 20.74 1.78 -0.42
C GLU A 174 20.12 0.48 -0.94
N PHE A 175 19.01 0.55 -1.68
CA PHE A 175 18.33 -0.62 -2.22
C PHE A 175 18.80 -0.88 -3.64
N GLU A 176 18.98 -2.16 -3.98
CA GLU A 176 19.48 -2.57 -5.31
C GLU A 176 18.47 -2.24 -6.40
N ASP A 177 17.18 -2.48 -6.14
CA ASP A 177 16.09 -2.13 -7.04
C ASP A 177 14.84 -1.67 -6.27
N ILE A 178 13.75 -1.42 -7.01
CA ILE A 178 12.47 -1.01 -6.40
C ILE A 178 11.79 -2.16 -5.64
N GLU A 179 12.08 -3.41 -6.00
CA GLU A 179 11.46 -4.57 -5.38
C GLU A 179 11.99 -4.76 -3.97
N ASP A 180 13.31 -4.59 -3.81
CA ASP A 180 13.98 -4.54 -2.51
C ASP A 180 13.41 -3.41 -1.64
N PHE A 181 13.21 -2.22 -2.20
CA PHE A 181 12.53 -1.13 -1.49
C PHE A 181 11.11 -1.50 -1.07
N PHE A 182 10.35 -2.19 -1.91
CA PHE A 182 8.99 -2.65 -1.55
C PHE A 182 9.01 -3.81 -0.56
N GLY A 183 10.17 -4.48 -0.40
CA GLY A 183 10.35 -5.69 0.38
C GLY A 183 9.95 -6.97 -0.36
N LEU A 184 9.66 -6.89 -1.65
CA LEU A 184 9.20 -8.00 -2.47
C LEU A 184 10.29 -9.07 -2.68
N SER A 185 11.56 -8.69 -2.63
CA SER A 185 12.71 -9.60 -2.65
C SER A 185 13.07 -10.14 -1.25
N SER A 186 12.38 -9.71 -0.19
CA SER A 186 12.63 -10.21 1.15
C SER A 186 12.15 -11.66 1.26
N ARG A 187 13.05 -12.58 1.61
CA ARG A 187 12.73 -14.00 1.81
C ARG A 187 11.57 -14.20 2.79
N GLU A 188 11.53 -13.42 3.86
CA GLU A 188 10.44 -13.43 4.84
C GLU A 188 9.08 -13.12 4.22
N ILE A 189 9.03 -12.13 3.32
CA ILE A 189 7.80 -11.75 2.62
C ILE A 189 7.43 -12.78 1.55
N ILE A 190 8.42 -13.27 0.80
CA ILE A 190 8.20 -14.33 -0.20
C ILE A 190 7.60 -15.57 0.47
N ASP A 191 8.19 -16.04 1.58
CA ASP A 191 7.73 -17.21 2.31
C ASP A 191 6.32 -16.98 2.89
N PHE A 192 6.05 -15.76 3.40
CA PHE A 192 4.71 -15.39 3.88
C PHE A 192 3.66 -15.39 2.75
N ILE A 193 4.00 -14.85 1.57
CA ILE A 193 3.13 -14.86 0.39
C ILE A 193 2.87 -16.30 -0.04
N LYS A 194 3.91 -17.14 -0.20
CA LYS A 194 3.75 -18.56 -0.56
C LYS A 194 2.83 -19.30 0.40
N LEU A 195 3.06 -19.16 1.71
CA LEU A 195 2.25 -19.81 2.73
C LEU A 195 0.75 -19.43 2.66
N LYS A 196 0.44 -18.20 2.23
CA LYS A 196 -0.93 -17.72 2.01
C LYS A 196 -1.59 -18.30 0.76
N PHE A 197 -0.82 -18.71 -0.24
CA PHE A 197 -1.32 -19.21 -1.53
C PHE A 197 -1.21 -20.72 -1.72
N GLU A 198 -0.25 -21.40 -1.07
CA GLU A 198 -0.05 -22.85 -1.15
C GLU A 198 -0.98 -23.65 -0.22
N ASN A 199 -1.48 -23.03 0.86
CA ASN A 199 -2.44 -23.67 1.79
C ASN A 199 -3.91 -23.51 1.38
N LYS A 200 -4.19 -23.43 0.09
CA LYS A 200 -5.54 -23.35 -0.49
C LYS A 200 -5.69 -24.36 -1.61
#